data_AF-A0A143Y184-F1
#
_entry.id   AF-A0A143Y184-F1
#
_cell.length_a   1.000
_cell.length_b   1.000
_cell.length_c   1.000
_cell.angle_alpha   90.00
_cell.angle_beta   90.00
_cell.angle_gamma   90.00
#
_symmetry.space_group_name_H-M   'P 1'
#
loop_
_entity.id
_entity.type
_entity.pdbx_description
1 polymer ?
#
loop_
_entity_poly.entity_id
_entity_poly.type
_entity_poly.pdbx_seq_one_letter_code
_entity_poly.pdbx_strand_id
1 'polypeptide(L)'
;MEVMQEVDGNNVTLFWYPVNGDRNPVNYEVQEAIVSLEGELLTAQLNNLEIGAHKIQVNYKGSVPKTDEVLGIIFQHTGISHSQEELTAMKEHIAKKEEPWYSDYQKLKSTVSDQMSSWEFTPNAQEGVGIGTPEGHGNIVSFEQSANAAYFNALQWVITGEDKYTNTAVEVLNAWANQLKIVDGRDRILGAAISSYEVIGSSIELSASAVPGYQFVYWLDVTTNKVICEATTCKFTLTDDIEIRTIYEEDAIPGQKPLSISYRTHVQNEGWQEFVADGVMSGTKGKSLRLEGIEICLDNNAIGGSVEYRTHVQNEGWQDWVRDDTMSSTTGKNLRLEAIEIHLVKR
;
A
#
# COMPACT_ATOMS: atom_id res chain seq x y z
N MET A 1 4.33 -21.59 28.09
CA MET A 1 5.33 -20.98 27.22
C MET A 1 4.59 -19.84 26.59
N GLU A 2 5.24 -18.70 26.49
CA GLU A 2 4.66 -17.47 25.99
C GLU A 2 5.77 -16.86 25.13
N VAL A 3 5.66 -17.11 23.84
CA VAL A 3 6.63 -16.68 22.84
C VAL A 3 6.24 -15.30 22.34
N MET A 4 7.17 -14.37 22.47
CA MET A 4 7.09 -13.04 21.90
C MET A 4 7.93 -12.99 20.62
N GLN A 5 7.61 -12.04 19.74
CA GLN A 5 8.31 -11.83 18.49
C GLN A 5 8.59 -10.35 18.25
N GLU A 6 9.67 -10.09 17.53
CA GLU A 6 10.02 -8.82 16.91
C GLU A 6 10.31 -9.08 15.43
N VAL A 7 9.89 -8.16 14.56
CA VAL A 7 10.07 -8.27 13.10
C VAL A 7 10.90 -7.09 12.63
N ASP A 8 12.03 -7.37 11.95
CA ASP A 8 12.91 -6.37 11.37
C ASP A 8 13.18 -6.74 9.90
N GLY A 9 12.54 -6.01 8.98
CA GLY A 9 12.51 -6.31 7.56
C GLY A 9 12.01 -7.74 7.29
N ASN A 10 12.89 -8.59 6.75
CA ASN A 10 12.60 -10.00 6.42
C ASN A 10 13.07 -10.98 7.51
N ASN A 11 13.35 -10.49 8.72
CA ASN A 11 13.83 -11.30 9.84
C ASN A 11 12.81 -11.29 10.98
N VAL A 12 12.66 -12.43 11.67
CA VAL A 12 11.83 -12.56 12.87
C VAL A 12 12.69 -13.05 14.02
N THR A 13 12.76 -12.25 15.07
CA THR A 13 13.44 -12.59 16.33
C THR A 13 12.40 -13.02 17.34
N LEU A 14 12.50 -14.27 17.79
CA LEU A 14 11.66 -14.84 18.84
C LEU A 14 12.37 -14.73 20.19
N PHE A 15 11.60 -14.48 21.26
CA PHE A 15 12.11 -14.51 22.62
C PHE A 15 11.05 -15.00 23.63
N TRP A 16 11.47 -15.82 24.59
CA TRP A 16 10.57 -16.38 25.60
C TRP A 16 11.29 -16.73 26.92
N TYR A 17 10.51 -16.82 28.00
CA TYR A 17 11.02 -17.26 29.29
C TYR A 17 11.20 -18.79 29.38
N PRO A 18 12.26 -19.29 30.04
CA PRO A 18 12.51 -20.69 30.32
C PRO A 18 11.29 -21.44 30.90
N VAL A 19 10.83 -22.48 30.20
CA VAL A 19 9.72 -23.34 30.65
C VAL A 19 10.13 -24.07 31.92
N ASN A 20 9.40 -23.83 33.01
CA ASN A 20 9.68 -24.38 34.34
C ASN A 20 11.12 -24.11 34.84
N GLY A 21 11.77 -23.04 34.35
CA GLY A 21 13.15 -22.71 34.68
C GLY A 21 14.21 -23.50 33.89
N ASP A 22 13.84 -24.28 32.87
CA ASP A 22 14.80 -25.00 32.04
C ASP A 22 15.47 -24.04 31.03
N ARG A 23 16.72 -23.66 31.35
CA ARG A 23 17.53 -22.70 30.59
C ARG A 23 18.40 -23.34 29.51
N ASN A 24 18.30 -24.65 29.25
CA ASN A 24 19.13 -25.33 28.27
C ASN A 24 18.53 -25.19 26.85
N PRO A 25 19.16 -24.46 25.90
CA PRO A 25 18.59 -24.25 24.57
C PRO A 25 18.37 -25.53 23.78
N VAL A 26 19.13 -26.60 24.05
CA VAL A 26 19.00 -27.93 23.41
C VAL A 26 17.63 -28.57 23.66
N ASN A 27 16.93 -28.16 24.72
CA ASN A 27 15.58 -28.64 25.03
C ASN A 27 14.48 -27.89 24.28
N TYR A 28 14.84 -26.95 23.40
CA TYR A 28 13.92 -26.15 22.58
C TYR A 28 14.25 -26.32 21.10
N GLU A 29 13.23 -26.33 20.26
CA GLU A 29 13.34 -26.43 18.81
C GLU A 29 12.46 -25.36 18.17
N VAL A 30 13.06 -24.64 17.23
CA VAL A 30 12.38 -23.70 16.33
C VAL A 30 12.78 -24.13 14.91
N GLN A 31 11.83 -24.17 13.97
CA GLN A 31 12.16 -24.54 12.60
C GLN A 31 13.13 -23.51 12.00
N GLU A 32 14.20 -24.00 11.39
CA GLU A 32 15.21 -23.22 10.65
C GLU A 32 15.98 -22.15 11.47
N ALA A 33 15.80 -22.10 12.79
CA ALA A 33 16.54 -21.22 13.69
C ALA A 33 17.29 -22.00 14.79
N ILE A 34 18.42 -21.46 15.23
CA ILE A 34 19.17 -21.96 16.39
C ILE A 34 18.64 -21.23 17.63
N VAL A 35 18.35 -21.99 18.70
CA VAL A 35 17.98 -21.40 20.00
C VAL A 35 19.25 -21.07 20.80
N SER A 36 19.32 -19.85 21.30
CA SER A 36 20.34 -19.33 22.22
C SER A 36 19.71 -18.90 23.55
N LEU A 37 20.54 -18.65 24.57
CA LEU A 37 20.13 -18.06 25.85
C LEU A 37 20.82 -16.70 26.01
N GLU A 38 20.04 -15.64 26.07
CA GLU A 38 20.51 -14.25 26.19
C GLU A 38 19.92 -13.61 27.44
N GLY A 39 20.79 -13.30 28.41
CA GLY A 39 20.37 -12.79 29.71
C GLY A 39 19.49 -13.80 30.45
N GLU A 40 18.18 -13.56 30.51
CA GLU A 40 17.19 -14.45 31.13
C GLU A 40 16.23 -15.12 30.13
N LEU A 41 16.26 -14.69 28.86
CA LEU A 41 15.37 -15.17 27.80
C LEU A 41 16.10 -16.19 26.92
N LEU A 42 15.32 -17.11 26.35
CA LEU A 42 15.76 -17.89 25.20
C LEU A 42 15.40 -17.11 23.94
N THR A 43 16.31 -17.10 22.96
CA THR A 43 16.19 -16.36 21.71
C THR A 43 16.33 -17.29 20.52
N ALA A 44 15.66 -16.99 19.40
CA ALA A 44 15.86 -17.66 18.12
C ALA A 44 15.52 -16.71 16.97
N GLN A 45 16.40 -16.62 15.97
CA GLN A 45 16.22 -15.69 14.85
C GLN A 45 16.06 -16.44 13.51
N LEU A 46 14.94 -16.18 12.83
CA LEU A 46 14.69 -16.59 11.46
C LEU A 46 15.09 -15.43 10.53
N ASN A 47 15.80 -15.71 9.44
CA ASN A 47 16.38 -14.69 8.57
C ASN A 47 15.98 -14.90 7.12
N ASN A 48 15.80 -13.79 6.39
CA ASN A 48 15.44 -13.79 4.95
C ASN A 48 14.15 -14.58 4.64
N LEU A 49 13.16 -14.50 5.53
CA LEU A 49 11.84 -15.07 5.27
C LEU A 49 11.16 -14.35 4.09
N GLU A 50 10.38 -15.12 3.31
CA GLU A 50 9.60 -14.58 2.18
C GLU A 50 8.45 -13.68 2.67
N ILE A 51 7.79 -12.95 1.77
CA ILE A 51 6.70 -12.05 2.13
C ILE A 51 5.44 -12.87 2.44
N GLY A 52 4.76 -12.55 3.53
CA GLY A 52 3.55 -13.24 3.96
C GLY A 52 3.55 -13.58 5.45
N ALA A 53 2.58 -14.40 5.86
CA ALA A 53 2.39 -14.80 7.24
C ALA A 53 3.04 -16.16 7.51
N HIS A 54 4.13 -16.17 8.29
CA HIS A 54 4.85 -17.38 8.69
C HIS A 54 4.37 -17.86 10.04
N LYS A 55 3.90 -19.10 10.10
CA LYS A 55 3.60 -19.77 11.36
C LYS A 55 4.89 -20.34 11.93
N ILE A 56 5.36 -19.75 13.02
CA ILE A 56 6.64 -20.14 13.63
C ILE A 56 6.33 -20.79 14.97
N GLN A 57 6.65 -22.08 15.06
CA GLN A 57 6.41 -22.89 16.26
C GLN A 57 7.69 -23.02 17.09
N VAL A 58 7.55 -22.81 18.39
CA VAL A 58 8.58 -23.12 19.39
C VAL A 58 8.13 -24.38 20.12
N ASN A 59 8.99 -25.40 20.13
CA ASN A 59 8.72 -26.71 20.73
C ASN A 59 9.70 -26.98 21.88
N TYR A 60 9.21 -26.98 23.11
CA TYR A 60 9.95 -27.44 24.27
C TYR A 60 9.80 -28.95 24.44
N LYS A 61 10.93 -29.67 24.44
CA LYS A 61 11.06 -31.14 24.47
C LYS A 61 11.45 -31.72 25.83
N GLY A 62 11.50 -30.88 26.88
CA GLY A 62 11.89 -31.30 28.22
C GLY A 62 10.82 -32.09 28.97
N SER A 63 10.86 -32.04 30.30
CA SER A 63 10.11 -32.93 31.21
C SER A 63 8.58 -32.91 31.06
N VAL A 64 8.00 -31.82 30.55
CA VAL A 64 6.61 -31.75 30.09
C VAL A 64 6.63 -31.03 28.74
N PRO A 65 6.42 -31.72 27.61
CA PRO A 65 6.42 -31.08 26.31
C PRO A 65 5.42 -29.94 26.22
N LYS A 66 5.83 -28.83 25.61
CA LYS A 66 4.96 -27.68 25.34
C LYS A 66 5.30 -27.11 23.97
N THR A 67 4.27 -26.80 23.19
CA THR A 67 4.37 -26.05 21.94
C THR A 67 3.71 -24.70 22.14
N ASP A 68 4.24 -23.69 21.47
CA ASP A 68 3.63 -22.37 21.32
C ASP A 68 3.85 -21.91 19.86
N GLU A 69 2.94 -21.10 19.32
CA GLU A 69 2.95 -20.67 17.92
C GLU A 69 2.78 -19.15 17.86
N VAL A 70 3.67 -18.48 17.11
CA VAL A 70 3.51 -17.07 16.74
C VAL A 70 3.34 -16.94 15.22
N LEU A 71 2.73 -15.83 14.80
CA LEU A 71 2.55 -15.50 13.40
C LEU A 71 3.51 -14.37 13.02
N GLY A 72 4.70 -14.74 12.53
CA GLY A 72 5.68 -13.81 12.01
C GLY A 72 5.23 -13.29 10.64
N ILE A 73 4.71 -12.06 10.60
CA ILE A 73 4.24 -11.46 9.35
C ILE A 73 5.38 -10.65 8.74
N ILE A 74 5.97 -11.16 7.66
CA ILE A 74 6.92 -10.42 6.83
C ILE A 74 6.13 -9.60 5.82
N PHE A 75 6.32 -8.29 5.84
CA PHE A 75 5.65 -7.35 4.96
C PHE A 75 6.67 -6.63 4.08
N GLN A 76 6.61 -6.84 2.77
CA GLN A 76 7.32 -5.95 1.84
C GLN A 76 6.48 -4.71 1.60
N HIS A 77 7.00 -3.58 2.07
CA HIS A 77 6.43 -2.27 1.87
C HIS A 77 6.75 -1.74 0.47
N THR A 78 5.84 -1.94 -0.48
CA THR A 78 5.63 -0.98 -1.56
C THR A 78 4.73 0.13 -1.02
N GLY A 79 5.32 1.29 -0.70
CA GLY A 79 4.54 2.51 -0.53
C GLY A 79 3.82 2.82 -1.84
N ILE A 80 2.64 3.45 -1.78
CA ILE A 80 1.77 3.60 -2.96
C ILE A 80 2.47 4.36 -4.11
N SER A 81 3.48 5.19 -3.78
CA SER A 81 4.35 5.91 -4.71
C SER A 81 5.78 5.36 -4.83
N HIS A 82 6.28 4.63 -3.82
CA HIS A 82 7.72 4.45 -3.56
C HIS A 82 8.06 3.08 -2.96
N SER A 83 9.11 2.42 -3.46
CA SER A 83 9.64 1.19 -2.86
C SER A 83 10.53 1.47 -1.65
N GLN A 84 10.75 0.47 -0.80
CA GLN A 84 11.67 0.56 0.34
C GLN A 84 13.11 0.89 -0.10
N GLU A 85 13.54 0.35 -1.24
CA GLU A 85 14.85 0.63 -1.85
C GLU A 85 14.95 2.09 -2.31
N GLU A 86 13.88 2.66 -2.89
CA GLU A 86 13.82 4.06 -3.31
C GLU A 86 13.87 5.02 -2.11
N LEU A 87 13.11 4.73 -1.05
CA LEU A 87 13.15 5.49 0.20
C LEU A 87 14.53 5.42 0.88
N THR A 88 15.16 4.24 0.87
CA THR A 88 16.52 4.04 1.42
C THR A 88 17.55 4.82 0.61
N ALA A 89 17.51 4.74 -0.73
CA ALA A 89 18.39 5.51 -1.60
C ALA A 89 18.20 7.02 -1.40
N MET A 90 16.96 7.50 -1.32
CA MET A 90 16.64 8.91 -1.05
C MET A 90 17.27 9.38 0.27
N LYS A 91 17.11 8.61 1.35
CA LYS A 91 17.71 8.87 2.66
C LYS A 91 19.24 8.95 2.59
N GLU A 92 19.88 7.99 1.93
CA GLU A 92 21.33 7.97 1.76
C GLU A 92 21.87 9.17 0.96
N HIS A 93 21.26 9.50 -0.17
CA HIS A 93 21.67 10.64 -1.00
C HIS A 93 21.49 11.97 -0.24
N ILE A 94 20.39 12.14 0.49
CA ILE A 94 20.16 13.33 1.34
C ILE A 94 21.21 13.43 2.45
N ALA A 95 21.53 12.33 3.12
CA ALA A 95 22.55 12.30 4.18
C ALA A 95 23.95 12.66 3.66
N LYS A 96 24.30 12.23 2.44
CA LYS A 96 25.55 12.56 1.73
C LYS A 96 25.54 13.97 1.11
N LYS A 97 24.38 14.64 1.09
CA LYS A 97 24.12 15.94 0.42
C LYS A 97 24.34 15.90 -1.09
N GLU A 98 23.95 14.80 -1.71
CA GLU A 98 24.08 14.59 -3.16
C GLU A 98 22.89 15.21 -3.91
N GLU A 99 23.16 15.79 -5.08
CA GLU A 99 22.15 16.45 -5.91
C GLU A 99 21.59 15.49 -6.97
N PRO A 100 20.28 15.55 -7.30
CA PRO A 100 19.31 16.59 -6.90
C PRO A 100 18.62 16.35 -5.54
N TRP A 101 18.77 15.17 -4.93
CA TRP A 101 18.03 14.79 -3.72
C TRP A 101 18.14 15.80 -2.57
N TYR A 102 19.33 16.36 -2.34
CA TYR A 102 19.53 17.33 -1.26
C TYR A 102 18.80 18.64 -1.51
N SER A 103 18.86 19.22 -2.72
CA SER A 103 18.13 20.45 -3.04
C SER A 103 16.61 20.24 -3.09
N ASP A 104 16.13 19.08 -3.53
CA ASP A 104 14.71 18.73 -3.46
C ASP A 104 14.21 18.53 -2.01
N TYR A 105 15.03 17.94 -1.14
CA TYR A 105 14.75 17.90 0.30
C TYR A 105 14.75 19.30 0.95
N GLN A 106 15.60 20.23 0.50
CA GLN A 106 15.49 21.62 0.96
C GLN A 106 14.18 22.28 0.49
N LYS A 107 13.67 21.96 -0.71
CA LYS A 107 12.36 22.47 -1.18
C LYS A 107 11.23 21.93 -0.32
N LEU A 108 11.20 20.62 -0.05
CA LEU A 108 10.22 20.00 0.87
C LEU A 108 10.08 20.81 2.18
N LYS A 109 11.21 21.26 2.73
CA LYS A 109 11.24 22.02 4.00
C LYS A 109 10.96 23.53 3.89
N SER A 110 10.95 24.11 2.69
CA SER A 110 10.93 25.58 2.51
C SER A 110 9.88 26.11 1.54
N THR A 111 9.29 25.26 0.70
CA THR A 111 8.28 25.66 -0.30
C THR A 111 6.88 25.10 -0.04
N VAL A 112 6.75 24.12 0.84
CA VAL A 112 5.43 23.60 1.26
C VAL A 112 4.73 24.64 2.14
N SER A 113 3.48 24.97 1.80
CA SER A 113 2.69 25.98 2.51
C SER A 113 2.12 25.46 3.84
N ASP A 114 1.51 26.37 4.61
CA ASP A 114 0.63 26.05 5.74
C ASP A 114 1.25 25.13 6.80
N GLN A 115 2.58 25.17 6.92
CA GLN A 115 3.39 24.35 7.82
C GLN A 115 3.23 22.82 7.60
N MET A 116 2.66 22.35 6.48
CA MET A 116 2.35 20.92 6.31
C MET A 116 3.59 20.01 6.41
N SER A 117 4.76 20.48 5.97
CA SER A 117 6.05 19.78 6.15
C SER A 117 6.77 20.17 7.45
N SER A 118 6.08 20.63 8.48
CA SER A 118 6.64 20.95 9.79
C SER A 118 6.08 20.02 10.86
N TRP A 119 6.92 19.70 11.86
CA TRP A 119 6.48 19.06 13.10
C TRP A 119 5.66 20.01 14.00
N GLU A 120 5.54 21.28 13.61
CA GLU A 120 4.70 22.29 14.27
C GLU A 120 3.28 22.34 13.67
N PHE A 121 2.98 21.54 12.64
CA PHE A 121 1.65 21.47 12.06
C PHE A 121 0.61 21.03 13.09
N THR A 122 -0.47 21.79 13.23
CA THR A 122 -1.58 21.46 14.14
C THR A 122 -2.81 21.05 13.32
N PRO A 123 -3.35 19.82 13.48
CA PRO A 123 -4.51 19.38 12.71
C PRO A 123 -5.78 20.16 13.10
N ASN A 124 -6.41 20.80 12.13
CA ASN A 124 -7.74 21.38 12.27
C ASN A 124 -8.81 20.36 11.82
N ALA A 125 -8.95 19.28 12.58
CA ALA A 125 -9.90 18.21 12.27
C ALA A 125 -11.36 18.65 12.40
N GLN A 126 -12.21 18.21 11.46
CA GLN A 126 -13.61 18.64 11.34
C GLN A 126 -14.56 17.45 11.20
N GLU A 127 -15.80 17.61 11.69
CA GLU A 127 -16.78 16.52 11.73
C GLU A 127 -17.34 16.17 10.33
N GLY A 128 -17.58 17.20 9.51
CA GLY A 128 -18.03 17.07 8.13
C GLY A 128 -17.05 17.70 7.13
N VAL A 129 -16.78 16.99 6.04
CA VAL A 129 -15.85 17.39 4.98
C VAL A 129 -16.54 17.35 3.62
N GLY A 130 -16.53 18.47 2.90
CA GLY A 130 -17.19 18.61 1.61
C GLY A 130 -17.01 20.00 1.02
N ILE A 131 -17.65 20.24 -0.12
CA ILE A 131 -17.63 21.53 -0.82
C ILE A 131 -19.04 22.14 -0.88
N GLY A 132 -19.20 23.27 -0.20
CA GLY A 132 -20.32 24.22 -0.31
C GLY A 132 -21.63 23.83 0.37
N THR A 133 -22.03 22.55 0.36
CA THR A 133 -23.29 22.07 0.95
C THR A 133 -23.14 20.64 1.48
N PRO A 134 -23.61 20.30 2.70
CA PRO A 134 -24.36 21.13 3.65
C PRO A 134 -23.59 22.31 4.25
N GLU A 135 -24.33 23.25 4.83
CA GLU A 135 -23.74 24.37 5.57
C GLU A 135 -22.99 23.85 6.81
N GLY A 136 -21.75 24.31 7.02
CA GLY A 136 -20.86 23.81 8.08
C GLY A 136 -19.91 22.68 7.67
N HIS A 137 -20.14 22.00 6.54
CA HIS A 137 -19.28 20.90 6.07
C HIS A 137 -18.19 21.33 5.07
N GLY A 138 -18.04 22.64 4.82
CA GLY A 138 -17.14 23.22 3.80
C GLY A 138 -15.63 23.13 4.09
N ASN A 139 -15.17 22.03 4.68
CA ASN A 139 -13.86 21.91 5.33
C ASN A 139 -12.80 21.12 4.53
N ILE A 140 -13.03 20.89 3.22
CA ILE A 140 -12.13 20.06 2.40
C ILE A 140 -10.67 20.49 2.44
N VAL A 141 -10.40 21.80 2.42
CA VAL A 141 -9.04 22.35 2.48
C VAL A 141 -8.33 21.94 3.77
N SER A 142 -9.06 21.89 4.89
CA SER A 142 -8.52 21.45 6.18
C SER A 142 -8.13 19.97 6.15
N PHE A 143 -8.93 19.14 5.47
CA PHE A 143 -8.68 17.72 5.29
C PHE A 143 -7.49 17.46 4.35
N GLU A 144 -7.45 18.15 3.20
CA GLU A 144 -6.34 18.11 2.23
C GLU A 144 -5.02 18.55 2.86
N GLN A 145 -5.02 19.68 3.60
CA GLN A 145 -3.82 20.17 4.30
C GLN A 145 -3.33 19.18 5.35
N SER A 146 -4.24 18.52 6.06
CA SER A 146 -3.90 17.53 7.08
C SER A 146 -3.40 16.22 6.48
N ALA A 147 -4.00 15.76 5.38
CA ALA A 147 -3.56 14.57 4.65
C ALA A 147 -2.14 14.76 4.11
N ASN A 148 -1.88 15.91 3.47
CA ASN A 148 -0.54 16.34 3.07
C ASN A 148 0.42 16.45 4.26
N ALA A 149 -0.02 17.00 5.39
CA ALA A 149 0.83 17.16 6.56
C ALA A 149 1.23 15.81 7.20
N ALA A 150 0.33 14.84 7.26
CA ALA A 150 0.65 13.49 7.70
C ALA A 150 1.70 12.85 6.78
N TYR A 151 1.55 13.00 5.46
CA TYR A 151 2.50 12.47 4.47
C TYR A 151 3.88 13.13 4.54
N PHE A 152 3.96 14.47 4.52
CA PHE A 152 5.25 15.15 4.58
C PHE A 152 5.98 14.98 5.93
N ASN A 153 5.26 14.71 7.02
CA ASN A 153 5.87 14.36 8.30
C ASN A 153 6.32 12.88 8.33
N ALA A 154 5.53 11.93 7.80
CA ALA A 154 5.95 10.54 7.66
C ALA A 154 7.23 10.41 6.79
N LEU A 155 7.25 11.05 5.62
CA LEU A 155 8.42 11.08 4.73
C LEU A 155 9.65 11.72 5.40
N GLN A 156 9.46 12.80 6.18
CA GLN A 156 10.57 13.39 6.94
C GLN A 156 11.07 12.48 8.06
N TRP A 157 10.20 11.71 8.72
CA TRP A 157 10.64 10.70 9.67
C TRP A 157 11.43 9.58 8.98
N VAL A 158 10.99 9.08 7.82
CA VAL A 158 11.75 8.09 7.02
C VAL A 158 13.15 8.62 6.69
N ILE A 159 13.25 9.87 6.21
CA ILE A 159 14.52 10.52 5.86
C ILE A 159 15.41 10.78 7.09
N THR A 160 14.87 11.30 8.19
CA THR A 160 15.66 11.83 9.31
C THR A 160 15.83 10.88 10.48
N GLY A 161 14.86 9.97 10.71
CA GLY A 161 14.72 9.20 11.93
C GLY A 161 14.30 10.01 13.16
N GLU A 162 13.88 11.27 13.03
CA GLU A 162 13.50 12.10 14.19
C GLU A 162 12.03 11.89 14.58
N ASP A 163 11.77 11.37 15.78
CA ASP A 163 10.43 11.05 16.30
C ASP A 163 9.44 12.22 16.30
N LYS A 164 9.91 13.46 16.34
CA LYS A 164 9.02 14.64 16.28
C LYS A 164 8.10 14.62 15.06
N TYR A 165 8.59 14.19 13.90
CA TYR A 165 7.76 14.11 12.69
C TYR A 165 6.80 12.91 12.76
N THR A 166 7.24 11.76 13.27
CA THR A 166 6.36 10.59 13.45
C THR A 166 5.20 10.91 14.40
N ASN A 167 5.50 11.60 15.51
CA ASN A 167 4.51 12.09 16.46
C ASN A 167 3.50 13.06 15.82
N THR A 168 3.95 14.03 15.02
CA THR A 168 3.06 14.96 14.31
C THR A 168 2.16 14.24 13.32
N ALA A 169 2.70 13.32 12.51
CA ALA A 169 1.90 12.56 11.55
C ALA A 169 0.83 11.69 12.26
N VAL A 170 1.22 11.04 13.36
CA VAL A 170 0.31 10.27 14.23
C VAL A 170 -0.76 11.17 14.88
N GLU A 171 -0.41 12.36 15.36
CA GLU A 171 -1.36 13.33 15.92
C GLU A 171 -2.41 13.73 14.88
N VAL A 172 -1.98 14.03 13.65
CA VAL A 172 -2.86 14.42 12.54
C VAL A 172 -3.80 13.28 12.15
N LEU A 173 -3.29 12.07 11.98
CA LEU A 173 -4.10 10.89 11.64
C LEU A 173 -5.14 10.59 12.74
N ASN A 174 -4.73 10.64 14.01
CA ASN A 174 -5.63 10.42 15.14
C ASN A 174 -6.69 11.52 15.27
N ALA A 175 -6.34 12.79 15.05
CA ALA A 175 -7.29 13.90 15.12
C ALA A 175 -8.43 13.70 14.11
N TRP A 176 -8.12 13.34 12.86
CA TRP A 176 -9.13 13.09 11.83
C TRP A 176 -9.88 11.77 12.02
N ALA A 177 -9.22 10.68 12.40
CA ALA A 177 -9.88 9.41 12.69
C ALA A 177 -10.93 9.53 13.82
N ASN A 178 -10.64 10.33 14.84
CA ASN A 178 -11.58 10.60 15.92
C ASN A 178 -12.70 11.56 15.51
N GLN A 179 -12.37 12.67 14.84
CA GLN A 179 -13.31 13.76 14.60
C GLN A 179 -14.20 13.56 13.36
N LEU A 180 -13.68 12.99 12.26
CA LEU A 180 -14.41 12.86 11.00
C LEU A 180 -15.61 11.90 11.15
N LYS A 181 -16.77 12.31 10.62
CA LYS A 181 -18.00 11.49 10.62
C LYS A 181 -18.65 11.42 9.25
N ILE A 182 -18.48 12.43 8.39
CA ILE A 182 -19.09 12.46 7.07
C ILE A 182 -18.21 13.14 6.02
N VAL A 183 -18.17 12.55 4.81
CA VAL A 183 -17.60 13.17 3.62
C VAL A 183 -18.71 13.34 2.58
N ASP A 184 -19.07 14.59 2.26
CA ASP A 184 -20.25 14.93 1.45
C ASP A 184 -20.06 16.16 0.54
N GLY A 185 -21.17 16.71 0.03
CA GLY A 185 -21.17 17.71 -1.03
C GLY A 185 -20.85 17.13 -2.43
N ARG A 186 -20.65 18.03 -3.39
CA ARG A 186 -20.51 17.68 -4.82
C ARG A 186 -19.23 16.92 -5.13
N ASP A 187 -18.14 17.23 -4.42
CA ASP A 187 -16.80 16.73 -4.71
C ASP A 187 -16.34 15.64 -3.72
N ARG A 188 -17.27 15.06 -2.94
CA ARG A 188 -16.99 13.99 -1.96
C ARG A 188 -16.17 12.82 -2.52
N ILE A 189 -16.32 12.52 -3.81
CA ILE A 189 -15.59 11.45 -4.50
C ILE A 189 -14.14 11.87 -4.77
N LEU A 190 -13.92 13.12 -5.20
CA LEU A 190 -12.58 13.66 -5.46
C LEU A 190 -11.79 13.89 -4.17
N GLY A 191 -12.42 14.50 -3.16
CA GLY A 191 -11.83 14.72 -1.85
C GLY A 191 -11.51 13.42 -1.12
N ALA A 192 -12.41 12.44 -1.16
CA ALA A 192 -12.11 11.11 -0.63
C ALA A 192 -11.00 10.40 -1.42
N ALA A 193 -10.92 10.52 -2.75
CA ALA A 193 -9.90 9.83 -3.54
C ALA A 193 -8.49 10.41 -3.35
N ILE A 194 -8.33 11.74 -3.37
CA ILE A 194 -7.02 12.40 -3.31
C ILE A 194 -6.48 12.37 -1.88
N SER A 195 -7.22 12.88 -0.90
CA SER A 195 -6.72 12.97 0.48
C SER A 195 -6.59 11.60 1.15
N SER A 196 -7.42 10.60 0.80
CA SER A 196 -7.22 9.24 1.33
C SER A 196 -5.94 8.59 0.80
N TYR A 197 -5.48 8.92 -0.41
CA TYR A 197 -4.20 8.43 -0.92
C TYR A 197 -3.03 8.87 -0.04
N GLU A 198 -3.02 10.14 0.37
CA GLU A 198 -2.00 10.73 1.26
C GLU A 198 -2.12 10.21 2.72
N VAL A 199 -3.35 10.03 3.22
CA VAL A 199 -3.62 9.42 4.54
C VAL A 199 -3.21 7.95 4.59
N ILE A 200 -3.47 7.18 3.53
CA ILE A 200 -3.05 5.77 3.43
C ILE A 200 -1.53 5.72 3.25
N GLY A 201 -0.95 6.55 2.39
CA GLY A 201 0.51 6.63 2.17
C GLY A 201 1.28 6.95 3.44
N SER A 202 0.84 7.96 4.20
CA SER A 202 1.44 8.30 5.51
C SER A 202 1.28 7.19 6.55
N SER A 203 0.09 6.60 6.67
CA SER A 203 -0.15 5.47 7.59
C SER A 203 0.74 4.26 7.27
N ILE A 204 0.97 4.02 5.97
CA ILE A 204 1.82 2.95 5.44
C ILE A 204 3.30 3.25 5.75
N GLU A 205 3.79 4.45 5.44
CA GLU A 205 5.17 4.88 5.76
C GLU A 205 5.49 4.78 7.27
N LEU A 206 4.58 5.23 8.14
CA LEU A 206 4.74 5.16 9.60
C LEU A 206 4.83 3.71 10.12
N SER A 207 4.13 2.78 9.48
CA SER A 207 4.15 1.36 9.86
C SER A 207 5.44 0.62 9.50
N ALA A 208 6.21 1.14 8.53
CA ALA A 208 7.36 0.45 7.94
C ALA A 208 8.63 0.44 8.80
N SER A 209 8.79 1.40 9.74
CA SER A 209 10.03 1.56 10.52
C SER A 209 9.84 1.33 12.03
N ALA A 210 8.99 0.37 12.40
CA ALA A 210 8.90 -0.23 13.73
C ALA A 210 8.83 0.76 14.91
N VAL A 211 7.98 1.79 14.82
CA VAL A 211 7.81 2.81 15.86
C VAL A 211 7.45 2.15 17.21
N PRO A 212 8.29 2.27 18.26
CA PRO A 212 7.99 1.68 19.56
C PRO A 212 6.72 2.26 20.17
N GLY A 213 5.70 1.42 20.32
CA GLY A 213 4.37 1.81 20.82
C GLY A 213 3.28 1.95 19.76
N TYR A 214 3.59 1.78 18.47
CA TYR A 214 2.57 1.72 17.42
C TYR A 214 2.20 0.28 17.08
N GLN A 215 1.02 -0.16 17.56
CA GLN A 215 0.33 -1.36 17.06
C GLN A 215 -1.00 -0.93 16.44
N PHE A 216 -1.37 -1.51 15.31
CA PHE A 216 -2.74 -1.39 14.79
C PHE A 216 -3.71 -2.07 15.75
N VAL A 217 -4.52 -1.28 16.47
CA VAL A 217 -5.33 -1.80 17.58
C VAL A 217 -6.68 -2.36 17.11
N TYR A 218 -7.39 -1.70 16.18
CA TYR A 218 -8.72 -2.14 15.73
C TYR A 218 -9.20 -1.58 14.37
N TRP A 219 -10.17 -2.29 13.78
CA TRP A 219 -11.07 -1.80 12.73
C TRP A 219 -12.39 -1.32 13.35
N LEU A 220 -13.12 -0.41 12.68
CA LEU A 220 -14.28 0.28 13.25
C LEU A 220 -15.44 0.38 12.24
N ASP A 221 -16.65 0.07 12.69
CA ASP A 221 -17.88 0.16 11.89
C ASP A 221 -18.32 1.62 11.83
N VAL A 222 -18.12 2.27 10.69
CA VAL A 222 -18.50 3.67 10.46
C VAL A 222 -20.01 3.93 10.52
N THR A 223 -20.84 2.89 10.44
CA THR A 223 -22.31 2.99 10.55
C THR A 223 -22.79 2.99 12.02
N THR A 224 -22.08 2.29 12.90
CA THR A 224 -22.45 2.14 14.32
C THR A 224 -21.44 2.73 15.31
N ASN A 225 -20.34 3.30 14.78
CA ASN A 225 -19.19 3.85 15.49
C ASN A 225 -18.62 2.90 16.56
N LYS A 226 -18.55 1.61 16.23
CA LYS A 226 -18.19 0.52 17.14
C LYS A 226 -16.97 -0.25 16.65
N VAL A 227 -16.06 -0.60 17.57
CA VAL A 227 -14.90 -1.45 17.28
C VAL A 227 -15.36 -2.83 16.78
N ILE A 228 -14.88 -3.21 15.60
CA ILE A 228 -15.20 -4.48 14.91
C ILE A 228 -14.34 -5.63 15.45
N CYS A 229 -13.06 -5.39 15.74
CA CYS A 229 -12.12 -6.41 16.22
C CYS A 229 -10.86 -5.77 16.83
N GLU A 230 -10.34 -6.33 17.94
CA GLU A 230 -8.96 -6.08 18.40
C GLU A 230 -8.01 -7.21 17.93
N ALA A 231 -6.71 -6.91 17.89
CA ALA A 231 -5.74 -7.39 16.89
C ALA A 231 -5.39 -8.91 16.76
N THR A 232 -6.10 -9.87 17.36
CA THR A 232 -5.56 -11.26 17.48
C THR A 232 -6.39 -12.44 16.95
N THR A 233 -7.69 -12.33 16.63
CA THR A 233 -8.41 -13.33 15.78
C THR A 233 -9.88 -12.97 15.54
N CYS A 234 -10.31 -12.96 14.28
CA CYS A 234 -11.73 -13.17 13.92
C CYS A 234 -11.90 -13.69 12.48
N LYS A 235 -12.74 -14.73 12.31
CA LYS A 235 -13.34 -15.09 11.02
C LYS A 235 -14.70 -14.42 10.94
N PHE A 236 -14.98 -13.73 9.83
CA PHE A 236 -16.31 -13.18 9.56
C PHE A 236 -17.09 -14.07 8.58
N THR A 237 -18.39 -14.17 8.84
CA THR A 237 -19.39 -14.65 7.86
C THR A 237 -20.50 -13.62 7.87
N LEU A 238 -20.64 -12.86 6.78
CA LEU A 238 -21.68 -11.86 6.58
C LEU A 238 -22.42 -12.15 5.27
N THR A 239 -23.73 -12.20 5.34
CA THR A 239 -24.63 -12.46 4.22
C THR A 239 -25.17 -11.14 3.65
N ASP A 240 -25.10 -11.03 2.32
CA ASP A 240 -26.02 -10.27 1.46
C ASP A 240 -26.32 -8.80 1.85
N ASP A 241 -25.30 -7.94 1.72
CA ASP A 241 -25.36 -6.64 1.00
C ASP A 241 -24.01 -5.89 1.10
N ILE A 242 -22.92 -6.57 0.71
CA ILE A 242 -21.58 -5.99 0.57
C ILE A 242 -21.10 -6.26 -0.86
N GLU A 243 -20.62 -5.23 -1.57
CA GLU A 243 -19.92 -5.42 -2.84
C GLU A 243 -18.43 -5.71 -2.57
N ILE A 244 -17.94 -6.83 -3.12
CA ILE A 244 -16.63 -7.45 -2.87
C ILE A 244 -15.79 -7.35 -4.16
N ARG A 245 -14.43 -7.35 -4.07
CA ARG A 245 -13.43 -8.10 -4.92
C ARG A 245 -12.11 -7.32 -5.17
N THR A 246 -10.94 -7.95 -5.35
CA THR A 246 -10.53 -9.38 -5.40
C THR A 246 -9.06 -9.57 -4.90
N ILE A 247 -8.55 -10.81 -4.85
CA ILE A 247 -7.29 -11.24 -4.19
C ILE A 247 -6.37 -12.04 -5.15
N TYR A 248 -5.03 -11.92 -5.02
CA TYR A 248 -4.04 -12.96 -5.40
C TYR A 248 -3.10 -13.24 -4.21
N GLU A 249 -2.74 -14.48 -3.85
CA GLU A 249 -3.04 -15.80 -4.45
C GLU A 249 -3.08 -16.90 -3.36
N GLU A 250 -4.25 -17.51 -3.09
CA GLU A 250 -4.34 -18.88 -2.50
C GLU A 250 -5.73 -19.50 -2.75
N ASP A 251 -6.08 -19.75 -4.02
CA ASP A 251 -7.26 -20.57 -4.39
C ASP A 251 -7.12 -21.19 -5.80
N ALA A 252 -5.88 -21.51 -6.19
CA ALA A 252 -5.58 -22.06 -7.51
C ALA A 252 -6.03 -23.53 -7.63
N ILE A 253 -7.11 -23.76 -8.38
CA ILE A 253 -7.45 -25.09 -8.91
C ILE A 253 -6.25 -25.56 -9.76
N PRO A 254 -5.64 -26.73 -9.48
CA PRO A 254 -4.43 -27.16 -10.17
C PRO A 254 -4.59 -27.20 -11.69
N GLY A 255 -3.93 -26.27 -12.39
CA GLY A 255 -3.88 -26.21 -13.86
C GLY A 255 -4.60 -25.02 -14.53
N GLN A 256 -5.21 -24.11 -13.78
CA GLN A 256 -5.85 -22.90 -14.35
C GLN A 256 -5.04 -21.63 -14.02
N LYS A 257 -4.66 -20.87 -15.05
CA LYS A 257 -3.93 -19.59 -14.89
C LYS A 257 -4.84 -18.49 -14.32
N PRO A 258 -4.30 -17.54 -13.54
CA PRO A 258 -5.06 -16.40 -13.02
C PRO A 258 -5.52 -15.45 -14.14
N LEU A 259 -6.63 -14.75 -13.89
CA LEU A 259 -7.15 -13.69 -14.78
C LEU A 259 -6.08 -12.59 -14.92
N SER A 260 -5.72 -12.28 -16.16
CA SER A 260 -4.67 -11.32 -16.49
C SER A 260 -5.21 -10.32 -17.51
N ILE A 261 -4.66 -9.11 -17.53
CA ILE A 261 -4.94 -8.12 -18.57
C ILE A 261 -3.68 -7.89 -19.38
N SER A 262 -3.73 -8.22 -20.67
CA SER A 262 -2.65 -7.94 -21.62
C SER A 262 -3.01 -6.79 -22.55
N TYR A 263 -1.99 -6.08 -23.00
CA TYR A 263 -2.14 -4.96 -23.91
C TYR A 263 -0.86 -4.73 -24.71
N ARG A 264 -1.03 -4.11 -25.88
CA ARG A 264 0.07 -3.60 -26.69
C ARG A 264 -0.28 -2.27 -27.32
N THR A 265 0.75 -1.51 -27.66
CA THR A 265 0.63 -0.20 -28.29
C THR A 265 1.28 -0.19 -29.67
N HIS A 266 0.72 0.61 -30.58
CA HIS A 266 1.34 0.95 -31.85
C HIS A 266 2.12 2.25 -31.68
N VAL A 267 3.45 2.18 -31.77
CA VAL A 267 4.34 3.33 -31.59
C VAL A 267 4.73 3.88 -32.96
N GLN A 268 4.71 5.21 -33.11
CA GLN A 268 5.14 5.88 -34.34
C GLN A 268 6.50 5.36 -34.83
N ASN A 269 6.60 5.05 -36.13
CA ASN A 269 7.79 4.51 -36.81
C ASN A 269 8.30 3.13 -36.34
N GLU A 270 7.90 2.66 -35.15
CA GLU A 270 8.32 1.35 -34.59
C GLU A 270 7.23 0.27 -34.72
N GLY A 271 5.98 0.67 -34.99
CA GLY A 271 4.86 -0.24 -35.22
C GLY A 271 4.26 -0.81 -33.93
N TRP A 272 3.50 -1.90 -34.09
CA TRP A 272 2.99 -2.68 -32.95
C TRP A 272 4.16 -3.26 -32.13
N GLN A 273 4.15 -2.96 -30.84
CA GLN A 273 5.04 -3.59 -29.87
C GLN A 273 4.53 -4.98 -29.47
N GLU A 274 5.37 -5.76 -28.78
CA GLU A 274 4.94 -7.02 -28.16
C GLU A 274 3.86 -6.79 -27.10
N PHE A 275 3.05 -7.82 -26.85
CA PHE A 275 2.11 -7.82 -25.74
C PHE A 275 2.85 -7.87 -24.40
N VAL A 276 2.37 -7.06 -23.47
CA VAL A 276 2.78 -7.04 -22.06
C VAL A 276 1.52 -7.16 -21.20
N ALA A 277 1.67 -7.53 -19.93
CA ALA A 277 0.55 -7.78 -19.03
C ALA A 277 0.73 -7.09 -17.67
N ASP A 278 -0.38 -6.95 -16.94
CA ASP A 278 -0.42 -6.75 -15.49
C ASP A 278 0.54 -5.67 -14.95
N GLY A 279 0.43 -4.45 -15.51
CA GLY A 279 1.19 -3.27 -15.07
C GLY A 279 2.55 -3.06 -15.76
N VAL A 280 3.01 -4.02 -16.59
CA VAL A 280 4.25 -3.85 -17.36
C VAL A 280 4.06 -2.78 -18.46
N MET A 281 5.05 -1.90 -18.63
CA MET A 281 4.97 -0.76 -19.55
C MET A 281 4.93 -1.21 -21.02
N SER A 282 3.90 -0.76 -21.76
CA SER A 282 3.82 -0.90 -23.22
C SER A 282 4.13 0.44 -23.89
N GLY A 283 5.12 0.46 -24.79
CA GLY A 283 5.53 1.65 -25.53
C GLY A 283 7.03 1.92 -25.41
N THR A 284 7.43 3.20 -25.49
CA THR A 284 8.85 3.59 -25.40
C THR A 284 9.07 4.75 -24.44
N LYS A 285 10.13 4.67 -23.64
CA LYS A 285 10.56 5.75 -22.73
C LYS A 285 11.66 6.59 -23.39
N GLY A 286 11.52 7.92 -23.34
CA GLY A 286 12.57 8.86 -23.77
C GLY A 286 12.80 9.02 -25.28
N LYS A 287 12.09 8.29 -26.16
CA LYS A 287 12.24 8.40 -27.62
C LYS A 287 11.43 9.53 -28.28
N SER A 288 10.52 10.17 -27.55
CA SER A 288 9.62 11.22 -28.06
C SER A 288 8.74 10.78 -29.25
N LEU A 289 8.38 9.50 -29.31
CA LEU A 289 7.47 8.94 -30.31
C LEU A 289 6.03 8.93 -29.78
N ARG A 290 5.04 9.27 -30.61
CA ARG A 290 3.61 9.20 -30.24
C ARG A 290 3.10 7.75 -30.24
N LEU A 291 2.06 7.51 -29.47
CA LEU A 291 1.19 6.34 -29.66
C LEU A 291 0.18 6.63 -30.78
N GLU A 292 -0.04 5.63 -31.63
CA GLU A 292 -0.96 5.66 -32.78
C GLU A 292 -1.96 4.51 -32.75
N GLY A 293 -2.07 3.79 -31.63
CA GLY A 293 -3.03 2.71 -31.44
C GLY A 293 -2.77 1.91 -30.17
N ILE A 294 -3.82 1.24 -29.70
CA ILE A 294 -3.77 0.33 -28.55
C ILE A 294 -4.68 -0.87 -28.82
N GLU A 295 -4.26 -2.03 -28.31
CA GLU A 295 -5.06 -3.24 -28.18
C GLU A 295 -4.99 -3.70 -26.72
N ILE A 296 -6.13 -4.11 -26.16
CA ILE A 296 -6.31 -4.55 -24.77
C ILE A 296 -7.17 -5.82 -24.77
N CYS A 297 -6.75 -6.82 -24.00
CA CYS A 297 -7.29 -8.17 -23.99
C CYS A 297 -7.39 -8.70 -22.55
N LEU A 298 -8.41 -9.52 -22.26
CA LEU A 298 -8.55 -10.21 -20.97
C LEU A 298 -8.13 -11.67 -21.11
N ASP A 299 -6.94 -11.98 -20.60
CA ASP A 299 -6.34 -13.30 -20.62
C ASP A 299 -6.84 -14.18 -19.48
N ASN A 300 -6.95 -15.49 -19.75
CA ASN A 300 -7.42 -16.51 -18.81
C ASN A 300 -8.79 -16.19 -18.17
N ASN A 301 -9.66 -15.44 -18.86
CA ASN A 301 -10.93 -14.95 -18.31
C ASN A 301 -11.97 -16.06 -18.09
N ALA A 302 -11.84 -16.73 -16.94
CA ALA A 302 -12.74 -17.79 -16.48
C ALA A 302 -14.08 -17.26 -15.92
N ILE A 303 -14.11 -16.01 -15.48
CA ILE A 303 -15.29 -15.39 -14.84
C ILE A 303 -16.30 -14.84 -15.86
N GLY A 304 -15.85 -14.57 -17.09
CA GLY A 304 -16.64 -13.98 -18.16
C GLY A 304 -16.74 -12.45 -18.07
N GLY A 305 -17.52 -11.86 -18.98
CA GLY A 305 -17.43 -10.42 -19.25
C GLY A 305 -16.26 -10.10 -20.18
N SER A 306 -16.05 -8.81 -20.46
CA SER A 306 -15.10 -8.33 -21.47
C SER A 306 -14.54 -6.95 -21.13
N VAL A 307 -13.44 -6.57 -21.78
CA VAL A 307 -12.94 -5.20 -21.77
C VAL A 307 -13.43 -4.47 -23.03
N GLU A 308 -14.14 -3.37 -22.84
CA GLU A 308 -14.49 -2.43 -23.91
C GLU A 308 -13.69 -1.13 -23.72
N TYR A 309 -13.13 -0.63 -24.82
CA TYR A 309 -12.26 0.54 -24.82
C TYR A 309 -12.42 1.36 -26.10
N ARG A 310 -12.12 2.64 -25.99
CA ARG A 310 -12.06 3.56 -27.14
C ARG A 310 -10.95 4.58 -26.96
N THR A 311 -10.45 5.10 -28.07
CA THR A 311 -9.43 6.15 -28.09
C THR A 311 -9.99 7.47 -28.61
N HIS A 312 -9.44 8.57 -28.11
CA HIS A 312 -9.61 9.90 -28.69
C HIS A 312 -8.43 10.14 -29.64
N VAL A 313 -8.70 10.21 -30.94
CA VAL A 313 -7.68 10.41 -31.97
C VAL A 313 -7.59 11.88 -32.33
N GLN A 314 -6.36 12.40 -32.46
CA GLN A 314 -6.11 13.80 -32.81
C GLN A 314 -6.90 14.23 -34.07
N ASN A 315 -7.64 15.34 -33.96
CA ASN A 315 -8.50 15.92 -35.00
C ASN A 315 -9.74 15.09 -35.40
N GLU A 316 -9.86 13.83 -34.96
CA GLU A 316 -11.00 12.94 -35.28
C GLU A 316 -11.92 12.70 -34.08
N GLY A 317 -11.45 12.95 -32.86
CA GLY A 317 -12.24 12.85 -31.64
C GLY A 317 -12.34 11.43 -31.08
N TRP A 318 -13.32 11.20 -30.21
CA TRP A 318 -13.64 9.86 -29.71
C TRP A 318 -14.07 8.93 -30.85
N GLN A 319 -13.36 7.81 -30.97
CA GLN A 319 -13.71 6.73 -31.90
C GLN A 319 -14.79 5.82 -31.30
N ASP A 320 -15.32 4.91 -32.11
CA ASP A 320 -16.25 3.87 -31.65
C ASP A 320 -15.61 2.95 -30.61
N TRP A 321 -16.46 2.39 -29.74
CA TRP A 321 -16.05 1.36 -28.78
C TRP A 321 -15.67 0.07 -29.49
N VAL A 322 -14.56 -0.51 -29.06
CA VAL A 322 -14.10 -1.83 -29.48
C VAL A 322 -13.87 -2.72 -28.26
N ARG A 323 -13.73 -4.02 -28.49
CA ARG A 323 -13.78 -5.07 -27.48
C ARG A 323 -12.70 -6.11 -27.75
N ASP A 324 -12.17 -6.76 -26.70
CA ASP A 324 -11.32 -7.96 -26.71
C ASP A 324 -10.60 -8.29 -28.04
N ASP A 325 -9.27 -8.11 -28.10
CA ASP A 325 -8.43 -8.32 -29.31
C ASP A 325 -8.71 -7.40 -30.52
N THR A 326 -9.70 -6.49 -30.46
CA THR A 326 -10.03 -5.58 -31.58
C THR A 326 -9.35 -4.21 -31.43
N MET A 327 -8.52 -3.81 -32.40
CA MET A 327 -7.83 -2.51 -32.44
C MET A 327 -8.75 -1.30 -32.20
N SER A 328 -8.37 -0.41 -31.27
CA SER A 328 -8.96 0.92 -31.13
C SER A 328 -8.08 2.02 -31.74
N SER A 329 -8.02 2.13 -33.07
CA SER A 329 -7.28 3.20 -33.73
C SER A 329 -7.51 3.35 -35.24
N THR A 330 -6.73 4.25 -35.83
CA THR A 330 -6.59 4.47 -37.27
C THR A 330 -5.12 4.30 -37.71
N THR A 331 -4.61 3.06 -37.72
CA THR A 331 -3.24 2.77 -38.16
C THR A 331 -2.98 3.33 -39.57
N GLY A 332 -1.84 4.01 -39.75
CA GLY A 332 -1.45 4.61 -41.04
C GLY A 332 -1.92 6.05 -41.29
N LYS A 333 -2.75 6.66 -40.42
CA LYS A 333 -3.13 8.08 -40.56
C LYS A 333 -2.11 9.09 -40.03
N ASN A 334 -1.04 8.66 -39.36
CA ASN A 334 -0.05 9.53 -38.68
C ASN A 334 -0.62 10.43 -37.56
N LEU A 335 -1.76 10.07 -36.97
CA LEU A 335 -2.40 10.81 -35.88
C LEU A 335 -2.01 10.21 -34.52
N ARG A 336 -1.88 11.05 -33.49
CA ARG A 336 -1.66 10.58 -32.12
C ARG A 336 -2.98 10.19 -31.44
N LEU A 337 -2.88 9.26 -30.50
CA LEU A 337 -3.88 9.13 -29.43
C LEU A 337 -3.70 10.31 -28.44
N GLU A 338 -4.81 10.82 -27.93
CA GLU A 338 -4.84 11.94 -26.97
C GLU A 338 -5.51 11.58 -25.63
N ALA A 339 -6.44 10.63 -25.65
CA ALA A 339 -7.06 10.04 -24.47
C ALA A 339 -7.53 8.61 -24.77
N ILE A 340 -7.79 7.84 -23.72
CA ILE A 340 -8.32 6.48 -23.77
C ILE A 340 -9.40 6.37 -22.71
N GLU A 341 -10.53 5.78 -23.04
CA GLU A 341 -11.56 5.36 -22.10
C GLU A 341 -11.66 3.83 -22.11
N ILE A 342 -11.83 3.23 -20.94
CA ILE A 342 -11.87 1.78 -20.72
C ILE A 342 -12.97 1.48 -19.70
N HIS A 343 -13.77 0.45 -19.94
CA HIS A 343 -14.73 -0.08 -18.97
C HIS A 343 -14.81 -1.61 -19.06
N LEU A 344 -15.14 -2.22 -17.92
CA LEU A 344 -15.42 -3.65 -17.84
C LEU A 344 -16.91 -3.89 -18.06
N VAL A 345 -17.23 -4.74 -19.03
CA VAL A 345 -18.60 -5.11 -19.35
C VAL A 345 -18.92 -6.45 -18.72
N LYS A 346 -19.88 -6.46 -17.80
CA LYS A 346 -20.41 -7.69 -17.18
C LYS A 346 -21.07 -8.56 -18.26
N ARG A 347 -21.06 -9.88 -18.03
CA ARG A 347 -21.51 -10.91 -18.98
C ARG A 347 -22.99 -10.81 -19.35
#